data_AF-A0A644X1V5-F1
#
_entry.id   AF-A0A644X1V5-F1
#
_cell.length_a   1.000
_cell.length_b   1.000
_cell.length_c   1.000
_cell.angle_alpha   90.00
_cell.angle_beta   90.00
_cell.angle_gamma   90.00
#
_symmetry.space_group_name_H-M   'P 1'
#
loop_
_entity.id
_entity.type
_entity.pdbx_description
1 polymer ?
#
loop_
_entity_poly.entity_id
_entity_poly.type
_entity_poly.pdbx_seq_one_letter_code
_entity_poly.pdbx_strand_id
1 'polypeptide(L)'
;MAEKLETILSRGTANTKMRDYYDVYILTTLREQDINWNLFSEVFKNTAEKRGSYERFTKTGFENISEIERSQVLSELWSRYQQKNDYVSDLSWKEAVASAKELYSKTFRDNTGC
;
A
#
# COMPACT_ATOMS: atom_id res chain seq x y z
N MET A 1 0.44 -7.70 6.51
CA MET A 1 0.69 -6.98 5.24
C MET A 1 -0.59 -6.83 4.42
N ALA A 2 -1.37 -7.89 4.17
CA ALA A 2 -2.62 -7.81 3.39
C ALA A 2 -3.63 -6.79 3.96
N GLU A 3 -3.88 -6.82 5.27
CA GLU A 3 -4.73 -5.83 5.95
C GLU A 3 -4.22 -4.38 5.85
N LYS A 4 -2.89 -4.19 5.74
CA LYS A 4 -2.29 -2.86 5.59
C LYS A 4 -2.55 -2.31 4.19
N LEU A 5 -2.33 -3.13 3.16
CA LEU A 5 -2.68 -2.75 1.79
C LEU A 5 -4.18 -2.47 1.67
N GLU A 6 -5.03 -3.33 2.24
CA GLU A 6 -6.49 -3.13 2.27
C GLU A 6 -6.82 -1.78 2.91
N THR A 7 -6.22 -1.46 4.07
CA THR A 7 -6.46 -0.21 4.78
C THR A 7 -6.01 1.01 3.97
N ILE A 8 -4.84 0.95 3.33
CA ILE A 8 -4.32 2.01 2.46
C ILE A 8 -5.30 2.27 1.30
N LEU A 9 -5.76 1.22 0.64
CA LEU A 9 -6.70 1.34 -0.48
C LEU A 9 -8.11 1.76 -0.04
N SER A 10 -8.56 1.33 1.15
CA SER A 10 -9.88 1.65 1.69
C SER A 10 -9.97 3.08 2.19
N ARG A 11 -8.93 3.56 2.88
CA ARG A 11 -8.92 4.91 3.43
C ARG A 11 -8.41 5.95 2.44
N GLY A 12 -7.61 5.56 1.45
CA GLY A 12 -7.10 6.47 0.43
C GLY A 12 -6.40 7.68 1.04
N THR A 13 -6.80 8.86 0.58
CA THR A 13 -6.28 10.15 1.05
C THR A 13 -6.62 10.47 2.52
N ALA A 14 -7.58 9.76 3.12
CA ALA A 14 -7.90 9.88 4.55
C ALA A 14 -6.99 9.01 5.46
N ASN A 15 -6.04 8.25 4.89
CA ASN A 15 -5.12 7.45 5.68
C ASN A 15 -3.98 8.28 6.27
N THR A 16 -4.12 8.70 7.53
CA THR A 16 -3.10 9.50 8.23
C THR A 16 -2.06 8.66 8.98
N LYS A 17 -2.14 7.32 8.91
CA LYS A 17 -1.20 6.41 9.58
C LYS A 17 0.06 6.23 8.75
N MET A 18 0.98 7.19 8.80
CA MET A 18 2.22 7.19 8.02
C MET A 18 3.05 5.90 8.19
N ARG A 19 3.06 5.32 9.40
CA ARG A 19 3.72 4.04 9.67
C ARG A 19 3.25 2.90 8.78
N ASP A 20 1.99 2.86 8.36
CA ASP A 20 1.50 1.80 7.47
C ASP A 20 2.19 1.83 6.10
N TYR A 21 2.51 3.02 5.59
CA TYR A 21 3.27 3.18 4.34
C TYR A 21 4.73 2.74 4.50
N TYR A 22 5.35 3.08 5.63
CA TYR A 22 6.71 2.61 5.93
C TYR A 22 6.78 1.08 6.09
N ASP A 23 5.84 0.49 6.82
CA ASP A 23 5.79 -0.96 7.01
C ASP A 23 5.62 -1.68 5.67
N VAL A 24 4.79 -1.14 4.76
CA VAL A 24 4.66 -1.65 3.40
C VAL A 24 5.97 -1.52 2.64
N TYR A 25 6.63 -0.36 2.68
CA TYR A 25 7.94 -0.16 2.06
C TYR A 25 8.96 -1.21 2.53
N ILE A 26 9.16 -1.35 3.83
CA ILE A 26 10.14 -2.30 4.39
C ILE A 26 9.84 -3.72 3.97
N LEU A 27 8.58 -4.14 4.06
CA LEU A 27 8.24 -5.52 3.76
C LEU A 27 8.28 -5.81 2.25
N THR A 28 7.90 -4.85 1.40
CA THR A 28 7.91 -5.02 -0.06
C THR A 28 9.30 -4.87 -0.66
N THR A 29 10.17 -4.04 -0.08
CA THR A 29 11.52 -3.78 -0.62
C THR A 29 12.59 -4.66 0.00
N LEU A 30 12.55 -4.91 1.32
CA LEU A 30 13.61 -5.67 2.01
C LEU A 30 13.29 -7.15 2.18
N ARG A 31 12.00 -7.52 2.17
CA ARG A 31 11.54 -8.90 2.40
C ARG A 31 10.75 -9.48 1.25
N GLU A 32 10.89 -8.90 0.06
CA GLU A 32 10.14 -9.32 -1.12
C GLU A 32 10.28 -10.82 -1.39
N GLN A 33 11.51 -11.33 -1.30
CA GLN A 33 11.88 -12.72 -1.53
C GLN A 33 11.21 -13.71 -0.55
N ASP A 34 10.77 -13.22 0.61
CA ASP A 34 10.09 -14.04 1.63
C ASP A 34 8.57 -14.07 1.42
N ILE A 35 8.03 -13.30 0.47
CA ILE A 35 6.60 -13.20 0.20
C ILE A 35 6.18 -14.31 -0.75
N ASN A 36 5.36 -15.24 -0.26
CA ASN A 36 4.58 -16.11 -1.12
C ASN A 36 3.40 -15.30 -1.71
N TRP A 37 3.54 -14.88 -2.97
CA TRP A 37 2.56 -14.04 -3.66
C TRP A 37 1.19 -14.68 -3.82
N ASN A 38 1.13 -15.99 -4.06
CA ASN A 38 -0.14 -16.72 -4.17
C ASN A 38 -0.91 -16.67 -2.84
N LEU A 39 -0.24 -17.02 -1.73
CA LEU A 39 -0.83 -16.97 -0.39
C LEU A 39 -1.20 -15.53 -0.02
N PHE A 40 -0.36 -14.57 -0.34
CA PHE A 40 -0.62 -13.16 -0.06
C PHE A 40 -1.89 -12.67 -0.77
N SER A 41 -2.02 -12.95 -2.07
CA SER A 41 -3.17 -12.57 -2.88
C SER A 41 -4.46 -13.22 -2.39
N GLU A 42 -4.40 -14.48 -1.97
CA GLU A 42 -5.54 -15.17 -1.34
C GLU A 42 -5.96 -14.51 -0.02
N VAL A 43 -5.00 -14.26 0.88
CA VAL A 43 -5.27 -13.60 2.17
C VAL A 43 -5.80 -12.18 1.97
N PHE A 44 -5.26 -11.45 1.00
CA PHE A 44 -5.75 -10.12 0.64
C PHE A 44 -7.19 -10.17 0.12
N LYS A 45 -7.48 -11.05 -0.84
CA LYS A 45 -8.82 -11.25 -1.39
C LYS A 45 -9.82 -11.58 -0.29
N ASN A 46 -9.53 -12.58 0.53
CA ASN A 46 -10.38 -12.97 1.66
C ASN A 46 -10.64 -11.80 2.63
N THR A 47 -9.63 -10.98 2.89
CA THR A 47 -9.76 -9.81 3.79
C THR A 47 -10.64 -8.73 3.16
N ALA A 48 -10.41 -8.41 1.89
CA ALA A 48 -11.16 -7.39 1.16
C ALA A 48 -12.60 -7.81 0.87
N GLU A 49 -12.86 -9.08 0.59
CA GLU A 49 -14.22 -9.64 0.41
C GLU A 49 -15.01 -9.57 1.72
N LYS A 50 -14.40 -9.95 2.84
CA LYS A 50 -15.03 -9.80 4.18
C LYS A 50 -15.41 -8.34 4.50
N ARG A 51 -14.70 -7.38 3.92
CA ARG A 51 -14.95 -5.93 4.09
C ARG A 51 -15.78 -5.32 2.96
N GLY A 52 -16.19 -6.11 1.96
CA GLY A 52 -16.94 -5.63 0.79
C GLY A 52 -16.16 -4.65 -0.10
N SER A 53 -14.83 -4.65 -0.05
CA SER A 53 -13.96 -3.68 -0.75
C SER A 53 -13.23 -4.27 -1.96
N TYR A 54 -13.21 -5.60 -2.13
CA TYR A 54 -12.42 -6.28 -3.17
C TYR A 54 -12.75 -5.82 -4.59
N GLU A 55 -14.04 -5.76 -4.96
CA GLU A 55 -14.46 -5.33 -6.30
C GLU A 55 -14.12 -3.87 -6.59
N ARG A 56 -14.15 -2.99 -5.58
CA ARG A 56 -13.73 -1.60 -5.73
C ARG A 56 -12.24 -1.52 -6.03
N PHE A 57 -11.43 -2.34 -5.35
CA PHE A 57 -9.99 -2.35 -5.55
C PHE A 57 -9.58 -2.84 -6.93
N THR A 58 -10.25 -3.85 -7.49
CA THR A 58 -9.95 -4.31 -8.85
C THR A 58 -10.29 -3.26 -9.92
N LYS A 59 -11.32 -2.44 -9.68
CA LYS A 59 -11.80 -1.42 -10.63
C LYS A 59 -11.05 -0.09 -10.56
N THR A 60 -10.79 0.41 -9.34
CA THR A 60 -10.29 1.78 -9.14
C THR A 60 -9.04 1.85 -8.26
N GLY A 61 -8.39 0.72 -7.99
CA GLY A 61 -7.24 0.66 -7.09
C GLY A 61 -6.05 1.50 -7.59
N PHE A 62 -5.79 1.50 -8.90
CA PHE A 62 -4.71 2.30 -9.49
C PHE A 62 -4.99 3.81 -9.42
N GLU A 63 -6.23 4.26 -9.69
CA GLU A 63 -6.60 5.67 -9.48
C GLU A 63 -6.45 6.06 -8.01
N ASN A 64 -6.96 5.25 -7.08
CA ASN A 64 -6.87 5.52 -5.65
C ASN A 64 -5.41 5.71 -5.19
N ILE A 65 -4.50 4.82 -5.61
CA ILE A 65 -3.08 4.95 -5.28
C ILE A 65 -2.47 6.22 -5.91
N SER A 66 -2.88 6.57 -7.13
CA SER A 66 -2.40 7.79 -7.80
C SER A 66 -2.88 9.06 -7.08
N GLU A 67 -4.09 9.05 -6.52
CA GLU A 67 -4.60 10.16 -5.70
C GLU A 67 -3.85 10.27 -4.36
N ILE A 68 -3.55 9.14 -3.72
CA ILE A 68 -2.71 9.09 -2.51
C ILE A 68 -1.34 9.70 -2.80
N GLU A 69 -0.69 9.30 -3.90
CA GLU A 69 0.63 9.79 -4.29
C GLU A 69 0.65 11.31 -4.48
N ARG A 70 -0.40 11.87 -5.11
CA ARG A 70 -0.53 13.30 -5.42
C ARG A 70 -1.07 14.14 -4.25
N SER A 71 -1.47 13.51 -3.15
CA SER A 71 -2.04 14.22 -2.01
C SER A 71 -0.98 15.05 -1.28
N GLN A 72 -1.07 16.37 -1.42
CA GLN A 72 -0.22 17.31 -0.69
C GLN A 72 -0.35 17.15 0.83
N VAL A 73 -1.57 16.89 1.32
CA VAL A 73 -1.84 16.67 2.75
C VAL A 73 -1.07 15.47 3.28
N LEU A 74 -1.07 14.34 2.55
CA LEU A 74 -0.34 13.15 2.96
C LEU A 74 1.17 13.35 2.88
N SER A 75 1.67 14.04 1.85
CA SER A 75 3.08 14.40 1.72
C SER A 75 3.56 15.24 2.91
N GLU A 76 2.77 16.22 3.36
CA GLU A 76 3.10 17.03 4.53
C GLU A 76 3.06 16.24 5.84
N LEU A 77 2.09 15.34 5.99
CA LEU A 77 2.03 14.43 7.13
C LEU A 77 3.23 13.48 7.15
N TRP A 78 3.66 12.99 6.00
CA TRP A 78 4.87 12.18 5.85
C TRP A 78 6.11 12.97 6.26
N SER A 79 6.28 14.21 5.78
CA SER A 79 7.41 15.06 6.17
C SER A 79 7.48 15.28 7.69
N ARG A 80 6.34 15.57 8.34
CA ARG A 80 6.27 15.69 9.81
C ARG A 80 6.58 14.38 10.52
N TYR A 81 6.20 13.25 9.93
CA TYR A 81 6.52 11.93 10.45
C TYR A 81 8.02 11.65 10.36
N GLN A 82 8.68 11.99 9.24
CA GLN A 82 10.12 11.84 9.07
C GLN A 82 10.91 12.64 10.09
N GLN A 83 10.51 13.90 10.34
CA GLN A 83 11.17 14.76 11.35
C GLN A 83 11.17 14.17 12.77
N LYS A 84 10.25 13.24 13.06
CA LYS A 84 10.11 12.61 14.38
C LYS A 84 10.67 11.18 14.43
N ASN A 85 11.09 10.62 13.30
CA ASN A 85 11.42 9.22 13.15
C ASN A 85 12.63 9.06 12.22
N ASP A 86 13.83 9.00 12.79
CA ASP A 86 15.08 8.96 12.03
C ASP A 86 15.19 7.74 11.10
N TYR A 87 14.54 6.62 11.44
CA TYR A 87 14.56 5.40 10.62
C TYR A 87 13.82 5.53 9.27
N VAL A 88 13.13 6.65 9.02
CA VAL A 88 12.51 6.98 7.73
C VAL A 88 13.05 8.27 7.10
N SER A 89 14.14 8.84 7.63
CA SER A 89 14.66 10.15 7.20
C SER A 89 14.97 10.21 5.71
N ASP A 90 15.44 9.09 5.15
CA ASP A 90 15.92 9.03 3.77
C ASP A 90 14.84 8.54 2.79
N LEU A 91 13.64 8.20 3.28
CA LEU A 91 12.56 7.65 2.47
C LEU A 91 11.56 8.75 2.10
N SER A 92 11.52 9.14 0.83
CA SER A 92 10.54 10.12 0.35
C SER A 92 9.11 9.57 0.35
N TRP A 93 8.12 10.48 0.38
CA TRP A 93 6.71 10.11 0.27
C TRP A 93 6.43 9.32 -1.02
N LYS A 94 7.05 9.72 -2.14
CA LYS A 94 6.88 9.05 -3.42
C LYS A 94 7.41 7.61 -3.40
N GLU A 95 8.56 7.38 -2.78
CA GLU A 95 9.11 6.02 -2.63
C GLU A 95 8.22 5.14 -1.75
N ALA A 96 7.71 5.69 -0.63
CA ALA A 96 6.78 4.96 0.24
C ALA A 96 5.49 4.56 -0.50
N VAL A 97 4.91 5.45 -1.30
CA VAL A 97 3.71 5.16 -2.11
C VAL A 97 4.04 4.23 -3.29
N ALA A 98 5.22 4.35 -3.90
CA ALA A 98 5.66 3.47 -4.97
C ALA A 98 5.71 2.01 -4.51
N SER A 99 6.20 1.73 -3.31
CA SER A 99 6.16 0.36 -2.76
C SER A 99 4.74 -0.14 -2.53
N ALA A 100 3.81 0.71 -2.10
CA ALA A 100 2.40 0.32 -2.00
C ALA A 100 1.77 0.03 -3.37
N LYS A 101 2.14 0.80 -4.39
CA LYS A 101 1.73 0.59 -5.79
C LYS A 101 2.27 -0.73 -6.35
N GLU A 102 3.53 -1.03 -6.06
CA GLU A 102 4.15 -2.29 -6.46
C GLU A 102 3.47 -3.48 -5.78
N LEU A 103 3.24 -3.37 -4.47
CA LEU A 103 2.54 -4.41 -3.70
C LEU A 103 1.14 -4.66 -4.26
N TYR A 104 0.38 -3.60 -4.54
CA TYR A 104 -0.91 -3.70 -5.24
C TYR A 104 -0.75 -4.41 -6.60
N SER A 105 0.19 -3.98 -7.43
CA SER A 105 0.38 -4.57 -8.76
C SER A 105 0.69 -6.06 -8.71
N LYS A 106 1.50 -6.51 -7.74
CA LYS A 106 1.81 -7.93 -7.53
C LYS A 106 0.61 -8.73 -7.00
N THR A 107 -0.23 -8.10 -6.19
CA THR A 107 -1.48 -8.71 -5.68
C THR A 107 -2.46 -9.05 -6.80
N PHE A 108 -2.50 -8.24 -7.86
CA PHE A 108 -3.47 -8.40 -8.95
C PHE A 108 -2.87 -8.93 -10.27
N ARG A 109 -1.53 -9.08 -10.38
CA ARG A 109 -0.84 -9.58 -11.58
C ARG A 109 -1.17 -11.03 -11.94
N ASP A 110 -1.46 -11.87 -10.95
CA ASP A 110 -1.69 -13.31 -11.17
C ASP A 110 -3.16 -13.66 -11.48
N ASN A 111 -4.05 -12.67 -11.60
CA ASN A 111 -5.43 -12.88 -12.07
C ASN A 111 -5.60 -12.63 -13.58
N THR A 112 -4.55 -12.24 -14.30
CA THR A 112 -4.53 -12.18 -15.78
C THR A 112 -3.68 -13.32 -16.34
N GLY A 113 -4.03 -14.54 -15.94
CA GLY A 113 -3.60 -15.77 -16.61
C GLY A 113 -4.74 -16.32 -17.45
N CYS A 114 -5.10 -15.60 -18.52
CA CYS A 114 -5.81 -16.09 -19.70
C CYS A 114 -5.65 -15.06 -20.83
#